data_AF-A0A1A8KIB1-F1
#
_entry.id   AF-A0A1A8KIB1-F1
#
_cell.length_a   1.000
_cell.length_b   1.000
_cell.length_c   1.000
_cell.angle_alpha   90.00
_cell.angle_beta   90.00
_cell.angle_gamma   90.00
#
_symmetry.space_group_name_H-M   'P 1'
#
loop_
_entity.id
_entity.type
_entity.pdbx_description
1 polymer ?
#
loop_
_entity_poly.entity_id
_entity_poly.type
_entity_poly.pdbx_seq_one_letter_code
_entity_poly.pdbx_strand_id
1 'polypeptide(L)'
;SASCDPNQVFDEVFWKGCLPGSQGNLCKVCMGGTGEAATKRCSDNHNERYYGNMGALRCLVGDPSGKSYGEVAFLEQHSLHTNILSLSSSGWAEGWTSSDFELLCADGRRAALSEWESCNLGAVPPNTIMTRPVLAARIYNFLIKSQETLGANPNSEFKLFESHQYGESDLLFKDATRCFVHTSHMEYRTILGEAFYSHVENVFNCTHSDILEFCNKDVCSAF
;
A
#
# COMPACT_ATOMS: atom_id res chain seq x y z
N SER A 1 25.08 -6.45 -21.26
CA SER A 1 24.45 -5.64 -20.21
C SER A 1 23.19 -6.38 -19.81
N ALA A 2 23.12 -6.94 -18.60
CA ALA A 2 21.87 -7.54 -18.14
C ALA A 2 20.84 -6.41 -17.98
N SER A 3 19.64 -6.62 -18.50
CA SER A 3 18.49 -5.76 -18.22
C SER A 3 18.33 -5.68 -16.70
N CYS A 4 18.32 -4.48 -16.12
CA CYS A 4 18.10 -4.32 -14.68
C CYS A 4 16.62 -4.14 -14.33
N ASP A 5 15.71 -4.36 -15.30
CA ASP A 5 14.26 -4.25 -15.14
C ASP A 5 13.73 -5.20 -14.04
N PRO A 6 13.25 -4.66 -12.91
CA PRO A 6 12.71 -5.47 -11.83
C PRO A 6 11.49 -6.30 -12.25
N ASN A 7 10.68 -5.83 -13.22
CA ASN A 7 9.49 -6.54 -13.66
C ASN A 7 9.84 -7.88 -14.30
N GLN A 8 10.95 -7.94 -15.04
CA GLN A 8 11.44 -9.18 -15.62
C GLN A 8 11.77 -10.21 -14.53
N VAL A 9 12.43 -9.77 -13.45
CA VAL A 9 12.76 -10.64 -12.31
C VAL A 9 11.48 -11.14 -11.64
N PHE A 10 10.50 -10.26 -11.45
CA PHE A 10 9.22 -10.66 -10.85
C PHE A 10 8.46 -11.67 -11.71
N ASP A 11 8.46 -11.53 -13.04
CA ASP A 11 7.85 -12.49 -13.96
C ASP A 11 8.56 -13.86 -13.97
N GLU A 12 9.87 -13.89 -13.70
CA GLU A 12 10.66 -15.12 -13.59
C GLU A 12 10.44 -15.82 -12.25
N VAL A 13 10.33 -15.06 -11.15
CA VAL A 13 10.15 -15.60 -9.79
C VAL A 13 8.68 -16.00 -9.54
N PHE A 14 7.73 -15.17 -9.95
CA PHE A 14 6.31 -15.36 -9.72
C PHE A 14 5.60 -15.69 -11.03
N TRP A 15 5.24 -16.97 -11.20
CA TRP A 15 4.58 -17.44 -12.42
C TRP A 15 3.24 -16.72 -12.71
N LYS A 16 2.55 -16.29 -11.66
CA LYS A 16 1.33 -15.47 -11.65
C LYS A 16 1.26 -14.67 -10.36
N GLY A 17 0.73 -13.46 -10.45
CA GLY A 17 0.49 -12.60 -9.28
C GLY A 17 -0.66 -11.64 -9.50
N CYS A 18 -0.91 -10.82 -8.47
CA CYS A 18 -1.68 -9.60 -8.57
C CYS A 18 -0.85 -8.43 -8.06
N LEU A 19 -0.27 -7.68 -9.00
CA LEU A 19 0.48 -6.46 -8.78
C LEU A 19 -0.25 -5.33 -9.55
N PRO A 20 -1.22 -4.66 -8.91
CA PRO A 20 -1.95 -3.55 -9.52
C PRO A 20 -1.02 -2.52 -10.18
N GLY A 21 -1.36 -2.11 -11.41
CA GLY A 21 -0.53 -1.22 -12.24
C GLY A 21 0.52 -1.94 -13.10
N SER A 22 0.74 -3.24 -12.90
CA SER A 22 1.64 -4.05 -13.74
C SER A 22 0.94 -4.55 -15.02
N GLN A 23 1.58 -5.46 -15.74
CA GLN A 23 1.07 -6.13 -16.94
C GLN A 23 1.43 -7.62 -16.91
N GLY A 24 0.90 -8.40 -17.86
CA GLY A 24 1.34 -9.78 -18.07
C GLY A 24 1.01 -10.74 -16.92
N ASN A 25 2.00 -11.52 -16.47
CA ASN A 25 1.79 -12.58 -15.48
C ASN A 25 1.40 -12.05 -14.11
N LEU A 26 1.92 -10.88 -13.75
CA LEU A 26 1.66 -10.22 -12.46
C LEU A 26 0.25 -9.65 -12.33
N CYS A 27 -0.57 -9.70 -13.39
CA CYS A 27 -1.98 -9.30 -13.32
C CYS A 27 -2.95 -10.48 -13.44
N LYS A 28 -2.45 -11.71 -13.58
CA LYS A 28 -3.28 -12.88 -13.91
C LYS A 28 -4.24 -13.30 -12.80
N VAL A 29 -3.91 -13.02 -11.54
CA VAL A 29 -4.77 -13.39 -10.40
C VAL A 29 -5.59 -12.21 -9.87
N CYS A 30 -5.39 -11.00 -10.41
CA CYS A 30 -6.20 -9.84 -10.08
C CYS A 30 -7.67 -10.06 -10.47
N MET A 31 -8.57 -9.46 -9.70
CA MET A 31 -9.99 -9.77 -9.76
C MET A 31 -10.78 -8.72 -10.56
N GLY A 32 -10.31 -7.48 -10.59
CA GLY A 32 -11.05 -6.32 -11.03
C GLY A 32 -12.04 -5.82 -9.98
N GLY A 33 -12.69 -4.72 -10.30
CA GLY A 33 -13.60 -4.02 -9.41
C GLY A 33 -15.00 -4.63 -9.39
N THR A 34 -15.97 -3.80 -9.04
CA THR A 34 -17.40 -4.10 -9.09
C THR A 34 -18.07 -3.27 -10.19
N GLY A 35 -19.27 -3.67 -10.62
CA GLY A 35 -20.03 -2.95 -11.64
C GLY A 35 -19.23 -2.74 -12.93
N GLU A 36 -19.11 -1.49 -13.36
CA GLU A 36 -18.39 -1.10 -14.59
C GLU A 36 -16.87 -1.38 -14.54
N ALA A 37 -16.29 -1.53 -13.35
CA ALA A 37 -14.88 -1.85 -13.16
C ALA A 37 -14.61 -3.37 -13.12
N ALA A 38 -15.65 -4.22 -13.21
CA ALA A 38 -15.49 -5.68 -13.12
C ALA A 38 -14.55 -6.27 -14.20
N THR A 39 -14.46 -5.62 -15.36
CA THR A 39 -13.55 -6.02 -16.45
C THR A 39 -12.18 -5.33 -16.36
N LYS A 40 -12.03 -4.30 -15.53
CA LYS A 40 -10.80 -3.50 -15.35
C LYS A 40 -9.88 -4.13 -14.29
N ARG A 41 -9.33 -5.29 -14.63
CA ARG A 41 -8.39 -6.01 -13.75
C ARG A 41 -7.06 -5.28 -13.66
N CYS A 42 -6.40 -5.42 -12.51
CA CYS A 42 -5.06 -4.91 -12.25
C CYS A 42 -4.97 -3.37 -12.28
N SER A 43 -6.09 -2.68 -12.00
CA SER A 43 -6.10 -1.22 -11.88
C SER A 43 -5.30 -0.80 -10.65
N ASP A 44 -4.45 0.22 -10.78
CA ASP A 44 -3.56 0.76 -9.73
C ASP A 44 -4.28 1.62 -8.68
N ASN A 45 -5.50 1.23 -8.31
CA ASN A 45 -6.35 1.95 -7.37
C ASN A 45 -7.46 1.02 -6.84
N HIS A 46 -8.31 1.54 -5.94
CA HIS A 46 -9.43 0.79 -5.34
C HIS A 46 -10.51 0.30 -6.32
N ASN A 47 -10.41 0.56 -7.63
CA ASN A 47 -11.19 -0.17 -8.63
C ASN A 47 -10.67 -1.60 -8.88
N GLU A 48 -9.61 -2.04 -8.20
CA GLU A 48 -9.18 -3.42 -8.11
C GLU A 48 -9.41 -3.92 -6.68
N ARG A 49 -10.17 -5.00 -6.50
CA ARG A 49 -10.49 -5.52 -5.16
C ARG A 49 -9.29 -6.09 -4.41
N TYR A 50 -8.24 -6.44 -5.15
CA TYR A 50 -6.95 -6.88 -4.61
C TYR A 50 -5.93 -5.74 -4.44
N TYR A 51 -6.34 -4.47 -4.54
CA TYR A 51 -5.49 -3.31 -4.30
C TYR A 51 -5.27 -3.00 -2.81
N GLY A 52 -4.07 -2.52 -2.47
CA GLY A 52 -3.69 -2.10 -1.12
C GLY A 52 -3.49 -3.25 -0.13
N ASN A 53 -3.24 -2.92 1.15
CA ASN A 53 -2.94 -3.90 2.20
C ASN A 53 -4.11 -4.87 2.43
N MET A 54 -5.34 -4.35 2.45
CA MET A 54 -6.56 -5.16 2.56
C MET A 54 -6.76 -6.05 1.33
N GLY A 55 -6.59 -5.52 0.12
CA GLY A 55 -6.80 -6.27 -1.11
C GLY A 55 -5.77 -7.38 -1.31
N ALA A 56 -4.51 -7.16 -0.98
CA ALA A 56 -3.49 -8.20 -1.03
C ALA A 56 -3.78 -9.33 -0.01
N LEU A 57 -4.32 -9.00 1.17
CA LEU A 57 -4.80 -10.02 2.10
C LEU A 57 -6.02 -10.79 1.55
N ARG A 58 -6.97 -10.11 0.89
CA ARG A 58 -8.06 -10.77 0.14
C ARG A 58 -7.52 -11.73 -0.93
N CYS A 59 -6.45 -11.35 -1.63
CA CYS A 59 -5.80 -12.19 -2.64
C CYS A 59 -5.18 -13.46 -2.03
N LEU A 60 -4.60 -13.36 -0.84
CA LEU A 60 -3.99 -14.49 -0.12
C LEU A 60 -5.03 -15.52 0.33
N VAL A 61 -6.12 -15.06 0.94
CA VAL A 61 -7.21 -15.94 1.40
C VAL A 61 -8.06 -16.47 0.26
N GLY A 62 -8.11 -15.73 -0.86
CA GLY A 62 -8.90 -16.06 -2.03
C GLY A 62 -10.24 -15.32 -2.10
N ASP A 63 -11.03 -15.68 -3.10
CA ASP A 63 -12.34 -15.09 -3.33
C ASP A 63 -13.45 -15.77 -2.51
N PRO A 64 -14.63 -15.14 -2.37
CA PRO A 64 -15.74 -15.73 -1.61
C PRO A 64 -16.28 -17.05 -2.19
N SER A 65 -15.87 -17.45 -3.40
CA SER A 65 -16.19 -18.76 -3.97
C SER A 65 -15.21 -19.86 -3.53
N GLY A 66 -14.25 -19.52 -2.65
CA GLY A 66 -13.23 -20.42 -2.13
C GLY A 66 -12.03 -20.59 -3.05
N LYS A 67 -11.90 -19.76 -4.10
CA LYS A 67 -10.78 -19.87 -5.02
C LYS A 67 -9.64 -18.96 -4.54
N SER A 68 -8.61 -19.57 -3.95
CA SER A 68 -7.36 -18.90 -3.65
C SER A 68 -6.40 -18.96 -4.84
N TYR A 69 -5.65 -17.89 -5.03
CA TYR A 69 -4.66 -17.76 -6.10
C TYR A 69 -3.32 -17.22 -5.60
N GLY A 70 -3.24 -16.81 -4.34
CA GLY A 70 -2.02 -16.29 -3.72
C GLY A 70 -1.55 -17.23 -2.62
N GLU A 71 -0.27 -17.57 -2.66
CA GLU A 71 0.40 -18.34 -1.59
C GLU A 71 1.24 -17.43 -0.69
N VAL A 72 1.52 -16.20 -1.15
CA VAL A 72 2.29 -15.18 -0.46
C VAL A 72 1.68 -13.80 -0.74
N ALA A 73 1.71 -12.92 0.26
CA ALA A 73 1.33 -11.52 0.11
C ALA A 73 2.36 -10.64 0.80
N PHE A 74 2.76 -9.55 0.13
CA PHE A 74 3.61 -8.52 0.69
C PHE A 74 2.72 -7.44 1.31
N LEU A 75 2.72 -7.40 2.64
CA LEU A 75 1.82 -6.57 3.43
C LEU A 75 2.63 -5.72 4.40
N GLU A 76 2.15 -4.53 4.67
CA GLU A 76 2.66 -3.78 5.80
C GLU A 76 2.03 -4.32 7.08
N GLN A 77 2.84 -4.41 8.13
CA GLN A 77 2.42 -5.05 9.39
C GLN A 77 1.30 -4.28 10.12
N HIS A 78 1.23 -2.96 9.95
CA HIS A 78 0.17 -2.17 10.58
C HIS A 78 -1.20 -2.62 10.02
N SER A 79 -2.21 -2.64 10.89
CA SER A 79 -3.56 -3.12 10.58
C SER A 79 -3.71 -4.60 10.21
N LEU A 80 -2.65 -5.43 10.15
CA LEU A 80 -2.78 -6.82 9.69
C LEU A 80 -3.81 -7.61 10.51
N HIS A 81 -3.71 -7.57 11.84
CA HIS A 81 -4.68 -8.23 12.73
C HIS A 81 -6.11 -7.70 12.54
N THR A 82 -6.26 -6.38 12.48
CA THR A 82 -7.57 -5.74 12.26
C THR A 82 -8.17 -6.14 10.92
N ASN A 83 -7.33 -6.23 9.88
CA ASN A 83 -7.76 -6.59 8.53
C ASN A 83 -8.20 -8.05 8.46
N ILE A 84 -7.48 -8.97 9.09
CA ILE A 84 -7.88 -10.39 9.20
C ILE A 84 -9.25 -10.50 9.88
N LEU A 85 -9.45 -9.79 11.00
CA LEU A 85 -10.74 -9.77 11.70
C LEU A 85 -11.86 -9.17 10.83
N SER A 86 -11.58 -8.07 10.13
CA SER A 86 -12.53 -7.43 9.21
C SER A 86 -12.95 -8.37 8.07
N LEU A 87 -12.00 -9.07 7.44
CA LEU A 87 -12.30 -10.04 6.38
C LEU A 87 -13.11 -11.23 6.87
N SER A 88 -12.81 -11.73 8.08
CA SER A 88 -13.60 -12.78 8.72
C SER A 88 -15.03 -12.33 8.99
N SER A 89 -15.20 -11.12 9.56
CA SER A 89 -16.51 -10.57 9.92
C SER A 89 -17.38 -10.13 8.73
N SER A 90 -16.77 -9.74 7.62
CA SER A 90 -17.47 -9.37 6.38
C SER A 90 -17.95 -10.58 5.56
N GLY A 91 -17.56 -11.80 5.94
CA GLY A 91 -17.87 -13.03 5.21
C GLY A 91 -16.97 -13.27 3.98
N TRP A 92 -16.01 -12.38 3.69
CA TRP A 92 -15.05 -12.60 2.61
C TRP A 92 -14.15 -13.81 2.89
N ALA A 93 -13.68 -13.90 4.13
CA ALA A 93 -12.75 -14.93 4.59
C ALA A 93 -13.31 -15.65 5.82
N GLU A 94 -14.57 -16.09 5.75
CA GLU A 94 -15.20 -16.82 6.84
C GLU A 94 -14.36 -18.06 7.21
N GLY A 95 -14.08 -18.22 8.51
CA GLY A 95 -13.26 -19.32 9.04
C GLY A 95 -11.76 -19.04 9.10
N TRP A 96 -11.26 -17.95 8.50
CA TRP A 96 -9.86 -17.55 8.66
C TRP A 96 -9.64 -16.78 9.97
N THR A 97 -8.56 -17.12 10.65
CA THR A 97 -8.11 -16.53 11.92
C THR A 97 -6.65 -16.14 11.84
N SER A 98 -6.18 -15.31 12.77
CA SER A 98 -4.76 -14.90 12.79
C SER A 98 -3.75 -16.05 12.92
N SER A 99 -4.16 -17.21 13.48
CA SER A 99 -3.30 -18.39 13.57
C SER A 99 -3.12 -19.15 12.25
N ASP A 100 -3.93 -18.85 11.24
CA ASP A 100 -3.83 -19.47 9.92
C ASP A 100 -2.79 -18.78 9.02
N PHE A 101 -2.16 -17.71 9.51
CA PHE A 101 -1.15 -16.95 8.80
C PHE A 101 0.19 -16.97 9.55
N GLU A 102 1.27 -17.02 8.78
CA GLU A 102 2.64 -16.96 9.29
C GLU A 102 3.44 -15.93 8.49
N LEU A 103 4.39 -15.27 9.15
CA LEU A 103 5.36 -14.39 8.52
C LEU A 103 6.47 -15.22 7.87
N LEU A 104 7.00 -14.73 6.75
CA LEU A 104 8.22 -15.26 6.14
C LEU A 104 9.39 -14.33 6.48
N CYS A 105 10.38 -14.88 7.19
CA CYS A 105 11.54 -14.12 7.65
C CYS A 105 12.64 -14.10 6.57
N ALA A 106 13.48 -13.06 6.57
CA ALA A 106 14.59 -12.93 5.62
C ALA A 106 15.63 -14.07 5.71
N ASP A 107 15.70 -14.78 6.84
CA ASP A 107 16.57 -15.93 7.05
C ASP A 107 15.93 -17.27 6.62
N GLY A 108 14.75 -17.23 6.00
CA GLY A 108 14.02 -18.39 5.49
C GLY A 108 13.16 -19.11 6.53
N ARG A 109 13.13 -18.66 7.78
CA ARG A 109 12.20 -19.20 8.79
C ARG A 109 10.78 -18.68 8.58
N ARG A 110 9.84 -19.36 9.23
CA ARG A 110 8.45 -18.90 9.42
C ARG A 110 8.27 -18.51 10.88
N ALA A 111 7.47 -17.48 11.15
CA ALA A 111 7.19 -17.02 12.50
C ALA A 111 5.72 -16.61 12.66
N ALA A 112 5.22 -16.60 13.89
CA ALA A 112 3.88 -16.10 14.17
C ALA A 112 3.77 -14.59 13.86
N LEU A 113 2.56 -14.11 13.54
CA LEU A 113 2.31 -12.68 13.25
C LEU A 113 2.74 -11.74 14.39
N SER A 114 2.77 -12.23 15.63
CA SER A 114 3.23 -11.47 16.80
C SER A 114 4.74 -11.21 16.81
N GLU A 115 5.54 -11.97 16.07
CA GLU A 115 7.01 -11.88 16.04
C GLU A 115 7.55 -10.92 14.97
N TRP A 116 6.67 -10.09 14.39
CA TRP A 116 6.99 -9.18 13.28
C TRP A 116 8.20 -8.26 13.53
N GLU A 117 8.46 -7.86 14.78
CA GLU A 117 9.63 -7.02 15.12
C GLU A 117 10.95 -7.73 14.79
N SER A 118 11.00 -9.04 15.00
CA SER A 118 12.17 -9.89 14.71
C SER A 118 12.12 -10.58 13.34
N CYS A 119 10.93 -10.66 12.74
CA CYS A 119 10.67 -11.32 11.46
C CYS A 119 9.95 -10.35 10.51
N ASN A 120 10.72 -9.53 9.80
CA ASN A 120 10.23 -8.62 8.77
C ASN A 120 11.28 -8.48 7.63
N LEU A 121 10.84 -7.93 6.50
CA LEU A 121 11.70 -7.67 5.33
C LEU A 121 12.40 -6.30 5.38
N GLY A 122 12.09 -5.47 6.38
CA GLY A 122 12.63 -4.13 6.54
C GLY A 122 11.59 -3.12 7.00
N ALA A 123 12.08 -1.98 7.49
CA ALA A 123 11.25 -0.85 7.85
C ALA A 123 10.97 0.03 6.62
N VAL A 124 9.73 0.48 6.49
CA VAL A 124 9.30 1.46 5.48
C VAL A 124 9.01 2.81 6.16
N PRO A 125 9.32 3.95 5.52
CA PRO A 125 8.99 5.26 6.06
C PRO A 125 7.47 5.46 6.12
N PRO A 126 6.98 6.30 7.04
CA PRO A 126 5.55 6.58 7.15
C PRO A 126 5.03 7.32 5.92
N ASN A 127 3.75 7.09 5.59
CA ASN A 127 3.06 7.88 4.58
C ASN A 127 3.14 9.37 4.90
N THR A 128 3.56 10.17 3.92
CA THR A 128 3.77 11.61 4.07
C THR A 128 2.92 12.38 3.07
N ILE A 129 2.27 13.46 3.54
CA ILE A 129 1.45 14.32 2.71
C ILE A 129 2.37 15.31 1.97
N MET A 130 2.46 15.15 0.66
CA MET A 130 3.26 16.02 -0.20
C MET A 130 2.44 17.21 -0.71
N THR A 131 3.03 18.40 -0.71
CA THR A 131 2.41 19.60 -1.30
C THR A 131 3.46 20.55 -1.83
N ARG A 132 3.03 21.57 -2.57
CA ARG A 132 3.94 22.64 -3.05
C ARG A 132 4.49 23.42 -1.84
N PRO A 133 5.77 23.83 -1.84
CA PRO A 133 6.37 24.54 -0.70
C PRO A 133 5.57 25.76 -0.22
N VAL A 134 5.00 26.54 -1.14
CA VAL A 134 4.18 27.73 -0.84
C VAL A 134 2.87 27.42 -0.12
N LEU A 135 2.37 26.18 -0.20
CA LEU A 135 1.12 25.74 0.42
C LEU A 135 1.35 24.98 1.74
N ALA A 136 2.59 24.59 2.05
CA ALA A 136 2.91 23.68 3.15
C ALA A 136 2.31 24.13 4.49
N ALA A 137 2.57 25.37 4.91
CA ALA A 137 2.05 25.90 6.18
C ALA A 137 0.50 25.94 6.22
N ARG A 138 -0.14 26.27 5.09
CA ARG A 138 -1.60 26.34 4.99
C ARG A 138 -2.23 24.94 5.09
N ILE A 139 -1.67 23.97 4.37
CA ILE A 139 -2.12 22.57 4.40
C ILE A 139 -1.91 21.97 5.78
N TYR A 140 -0.73 22.19 6.39
CA TYR A 140 -0.45 21.75 7.75
C TYR A 140 -1.49 22.29 8.75
N ASN A 141 -1.71 23.61 8.79
CA ASN A 141 -2.67 24.22 9.70
C ASN A 141 -4.10 23.69 9.48
N PHE A 142 -4.49 23.45 8.22
CA PHE A 142 -5.78 22.86 7.89
C PHE A 142 -5.92 21.43 8.45
N LEU A 143 -4.91 20.58 8.25
CA LEU A 143 -4.94 19.17 8.68
C LEU A 143 -4.91 19.04 10.20
N ILE A 144 -4.08 19.82 10.89
CA ILE A 144 -4.03 19.83 12.35
C ILE A 144 -5.36 20.29 12.94
N LYS A 145 -5.90 21.41 12.46
CA LYS A 145 -7.21 21.88 12.95
C LYS A 145 -8.33 20.87 12.67
N SER A 146 -8.28 20.19 11.54
CA SER A 146 -9.26 19.15 11.19
C SER A 146 -9.19 17.96 12.14
N GLN A 147 -7.98 17.43 12.42
CA GLN A 147 -7.85 16.31 13.37
C GLN A 147 -8.24 16.72 14.80
N GLU A 148 -7.91 17.93 15.24
CA GLU A 148 -8.27 18.42 16.58
C GLU A 148 -9.79 18.55 16.72
N THR A 149 -10.44 19.13 15.71
CA THR A 149 -11.89 19.34 15.71
C THR A 149 -12.64 18.00 15.69
N LEU A 150 -12.21 17.05 14.86
CA LEU A 150 -12.84 15.74 14.73
C LEU A 150 -12.50 14.83 15.91
N GLY A 151 -11.28 14.91 16.45
CA GLY A 151 -10.86 14.17 17.63
C GLY A 151 -11.55 14.63 18.91
N ALA A 152 -11.86 15.93 19.03
CA ALA A 152 -12.61 16.48 20.16
C ALA A 152 -14.08 16.03 20.21
N ASN A 153 -14.63 15.51 19.11
CA ASN A 153 -15.98 14.97 19.06
C ASN A 153 -15.98 13.48 18.68
N PRO A 154 -15.86 12.57 19.67
CA PRO A 154 -15.94 11.12 19.43
C PRO A 154 -17.26 10.66 18.81
N ASN A 155 -18.33 11.46 18.85
CA ASN A 155 -19.62 11.16 18.24
C ASN A 155 -19.80 11.80 16.86
N SER A 156 -18.74 12.38 16.30
CA SER A 156 -18.75 12.86 14.91
C SER A 156 -19.09 11.71 13.96
N GLU A 157 -20.05 11.95 13.06
CA GLU A 157 -20.40 11.03 11.96
C GLU A 157 -19.21 10.80 11.02
N PHE A 158 -18.36 11.82 10.86
CA PHE A 158 -17.14 11.72 10.07
C PHE A 158 -15.93 11.43 10.96
N LYS A 159 -15.19 10.38 10.60
CA LYS A 159 -13.94 9.94 11.21
C LYS A 159 -12.82 10.04 10.19
N LEU A 160 -11.79 10.83 10.50
CA LEU A 160 -10.76 11.18 9.52
C LEU A 160 -9.89 9.99 9.08
N PHE A 161 -9.68 9.03 9.97
CA PHE A 161 -8.82 7.85 9.76
C PHE A 161 -9.62 6.54 9.81
N GLU A 162 -10.93 6.58 9.51
CA GLU A 162 -11.72 5.37 9.37
C GLU A 162 -12.44 5.41 8.03
N SER A 163 -12.09 4.49 7.13
CA SER A 163 -12.70 4.45 5.81
C SER A 163 -13.65 3.28 5.58
N HIS A 164 -13.70 2.30 6.48
CA HIS A 164 -14.48 1.07 6.32
C HIS A 164 -15.98 1.33 6.01
N GLN A 165 -16.57 2.37 6.60
CA GLN A 165 -17.97 2.75 6.34
C GLN A 165 -18.25 3.19 4.90
N TYR A 166 -17.20 3.54 4.15
CA TYR A 166 -17.26 3.92 2.74
C TYR A 166 -16.93 2.77 1.79
N GLY A 167 -16.84 1.54 2.31
CA GLY A 167 -16.75 0.31 1.51
C GLY A 167 -15.33 -0.21 1.28
N GLU A 168 -14.29 0.55 1.59
CA GLU A 168 -12.89 0.12 1.44
C GLU A 168 -12.00 0.62 2.58
N SER A 169 -10.80 0.05 2.69
CA SER A 169 -9.77 0.42 3.66
C SER A 169 -8.76 1.42 3.11
N ASP A 170 -8.17 2.19 4.02
CA ASP A 170 -7.10 3.15 3.75
C ASP A 170 -7.48 4.22 2.69
N LEU A 171 -8.73 4.71 2.72
CA LEU A 171 -9.16 5.79 1.83
C LEU A 171 -8.62 7.15 2.28
N LEU A 172 -7.87 7.83 1.40
CA LEU A 172 -7.11 9.07 1.64
C LEU A 172 -5.96 8.90 2.65
N PHE A 173 -6.25 8.35 3.83
CA PHE A 173 -5.29 8.07 4.90
C PHE A 173 -5.42 6.61 5.30
N LYS A 174 -4.32 6.02 5.81
CA LYS A 174 -4.36 4.66 6.36
C LYS A 174 -5.26 4.61 7.59
N ASP A 175 -6.06 3.55 7.73
CA ASP A 175 -6.97 3.38 8.87
C ASP A 175 -6.20 3.21 10.19
N ALA A 176 -4.94 2.77 10.14
CA ALA A 176 -4.06 2.73 11.31
C ALA A 176 -3.55 4.10 11.79
N THR A 177 -3.81 5.17 11.05
CA THR A 177 -3.25 6.49 11.35
C THR A 177 -3.81 6.97 12.70
N ARG A 178 -2.91 7.28 13.64
CA ARG A 178 -3.29 7.81 14.96
C ARG A 178 -3.45 9.32 14.96
N CYS A 179 -2.56 10.01 14.26
CA CYS A 179 -2.56 11.46 14.17
C CYS A 179 -1.67 11.92 13.01
N PHE A 180 -1.82 13.18 12.63
CA PHE A 180 -0.79 13.87 11.84
C PHE A 180 0.30 14.39 12.74
N VAL A 181 1.55 14.26 12.27
CA VAL A 181 2.73 14.81 12.92
C VAL A 181 3.28 15.93 12.05
N HIS A 182 3.70 17.04 12.67
CA HIS A 182 4.36 18.11 11.95
C HIS A 182 5.69 17.64 11.37
N THR A 183 5.80 17.71 10.06
CA THR A 183 7.08 17.59 9.35
C THR A 183 7.57 18.99 9.05
N SER A 184 8.83 19.28 9.38
CA SER A 184 9.47 20.50 8.88
C SER A 184 9.55 20.49 7.34
N HIS A 185 9.93 21.61 6.72
CA HIS A 185 10.25 21.64 5.29
C HIS A 185 11.44 20.71 5.04
N MET A 186 11.16 19.46 4.70
CA MET A 186 12.14 18.41 4.52
C MET A 186 12.20 18.02 3.05
N GLU A 187 13.42 17.85 2.55
CA GLU A 187 13.68 17.16 1.29
C GLU A 187 13.10 15.74 1.38
N TYR A 188 12.59 15.22 0.26
CA TYR A 188 11.99 13.88 0.22
C TYR A 188 12.98 12.79 0.64
N ARG A 189 14.27 12.95 0.33
CA ARG A 189 15.34 12.05 0.78
C ARG A 189 15.44 11.99 2.31
N THR A 190 15.31 13.13 2.99
CA THR A 190 15.30 13.20 4.46
C THR A 190 14.04 12.55 5.04
N ILE A 191 12.89 12.68 4.37
CA ILE A 191 11.64 12.03 4.76
C ILE A 191 11.74 10.50 4.65
N LEU A 192 12.32 10.00 3.56
CA LEU A 192 12.51 8.56 3.35
C LEU A 192 13.59 7.97 4.27
N GLY A 193 14.59 8.77 4.61
CA GLY A 193 15.78 8.33 5.35
C GLY A 193 16.80 7.66 4.44
N GLU A 194 18.09 7.85 4.74
CA GLU A 194 19.20 7.42 3.88
C GLU A 194 19.21 5.93 3.56
N ALA A 195 18.92 5.08 4.55
CA ALA A 195 18.91 3.63 4.36
C ALA A 195 17.86 3.21 3.32
N PHE A 196 16.60 3.61 3.51
CA PHE A 196 15.51 3.29 2.59
C PHE A 196 15.71 3.93 1.22
N TYR A 197 16.14 5.21 1.19
CA TYR A 197 16.45 5.92 -0.04
C TYR A 197 17.48 5.17 -0.90
N SER A 198 18.58 4.70 -0.30
CA SER A 198 19.63 3.98 -1.05
C SER A 198 19.12 2.68 -1.67
N HIS A 199 18.23 1.95 -0.99
CA HIS A 199 17.63 0.74 -1.53
C HIS A 199 16.70 1.04 -2.71
N VAL A 200 15.88 2.07 -2.56
CA VAL A 200 14.88 2.45 -3.56
C VAL A 200 15.52 3.10 -4.79
N GLU A 201 16.57 3.90 -4.63
CA GLU A 201 17.30 4.51 -5.76
C GLU A 201 17.88 3.45 -6.70
N ASN A 202 18.42 2.36 -6.15
CA ASN A 202 18.93 1.24 -6.96
C ASN A 202 17.84 0.58 -7.82
N VAL A 203 16.61 0.50 -7.30
CA VAL A 203 15.45 -0.03 -8.04
C VAL A 203 14.96 1.01 -9.05
N PHE A 204 14.83 2.26 -8.64
CA PHE A 204 14.29 3.33 -9.48
C PHE A 204 15.16 3.68 -10.68
N ASN A 205 16.48 3.56 -10.55
CA ASN A 205 17.43 3.68 -11.67
C ASN A 205 17.19 2.65 -12.77
N CYS A 206 16.43 1.59 -12.47
CA CYS A 206 16.09 0.51 -13.39
C CYS A 206 14.63 0.50 -13.81
N THR A 207 13.83 1.46 -13.35
CA THR A 207 12.42 1.61 -13.72
C THR A 207 12.21 2.88 -14.54
N HIS A 208 11.21 2.88 -15.41
CA HIS A 208 10.80 4.07 -16.15
C HIS A 208 9.57 4.71 -15.53
N SER A 209 9.49 6.04 -15.58
CA SER A 209 8.37 6.81 -15.07
C SER A 209 8.17 8.06 -15.93
N ASP A 210 7.05 8.11 -16.66
CA ASP A 210 6.68 9.25 -17.51
C ASP A 210 6.63 10.56 -16.73
N ILE A 211 6.15 10.53 -15.48
CA ILE A 211 6.05 11.74 -14.65
C ILE A 211 7.43 12.24 -14.23
N LEU A 212 8.38 11.35 -13.91
CA LEU A 212 9.75 11.76 -13.60
C LEU A 212 10.45 12.31 -14.84
N GLU A 213 10.25 11.69 -16.01
CA GLU A 213 10.76 12.21 -17.28
C GLU A 213 10.22 13.63 -17.53
N PHE A 214 8.92 13.84 -17.33
CA PHE A 214 8.29 15.16 -17.44
C PHE A 214 8.86 16.17 -16.43
N CYS A 215 9.01 15.79 -15.16
CA CYS A 215 9.55 16.66 -14.12
C CYS A 215 11.03 17.02 -14.34
N ASN A 216 11.80 16.15 -14.99
CA ASN A 216 13.21 16.36 -15.28
C ASN A 216 13.46 17.07 -16.62
N LYS A 217 12.42 17.27 -17.45
CA LYS A 217 12.55 18.02 -18.70
C LYS A 217 12.93 19.47 -18.37
N ASP A 218 14.02 19.92 -18.97
CA ASP A 218 14.43 21.31 -18.87
C ASP A 218 13.37 22.16 -19.59
N VAL A 219 12.67 23.01 -18.82
CA VAL A 219 11.58 23.86 -19.29
C VAL A 219 12.04 24.76 -20.45
N CYS A 220 13.34 25.07 -20.50
CA CYS A 220 13.95 25.90 -21.54
C CYS A 220 14.29 25.13 -22.83
N SER A 221 14.22 23.80 -22.83
CA SER A 221 14.52 22.94 -23.99
C SER A 221 13.27 22.47 -24.74
N ALA A 222 12.09 22.80 -24.23
CA ALA A 222 10.79 22.46 -24.82
C ALA A 222 10.26 23.51 -25.82
N PHE A 223 11.04 24.57 -26.09
CA PHE A 223 10.74 25.65 -27.03
C PHE A 223 11.87 25.85 -28.04
#